data_AF-A0A1T5EGX4-F1
#
_entry.id   AF-A0A1T5EGX4-F1
#
_cell.length_a   1.000
_cell.length_b   1.000
_cell.length_c   1.000
_cell.angle_alpha   90.00
_cell.angle_beta   90.00
_cell.angle_gamma   90.00
#
_symmetry.space_group_name_H-M   'P 1'
#
loop_
_entity.id
_entity.type
_entity.pdbx_description
1 polymer ?
#
loop_
_entity_poly.entity_id
_entity_poly.type
_entity_poly.pdbx_seq_one_letter_code
_entity_poly.pdbx_strand_id
1 'polypeptide(L)' 'MPWYNGDFPPPYKNQPVKLRNKAVEIANALLEEGAEEGIAIATGLKRAREFFMREKSNKKAKNKE' A
#
# COMPACT_ATOMS: atom_id res chain seq x y z
N MET A 1 -5.50 -15.33 0.16
CA MET A 1 -4.09 -15.80 0.24
C MET A 1 -3.17 -14.62 0.50
N PRO A 2 -2.04 -14.75 1.23
CA PRO A 2 -1.07 -13.67 1.34
C PRO A 2 -0.45 -13.42 -0.04
N TRP A 3 -0.57 -12.20 -0.54
CA TRP A 3 -0.19 -11.89 -1.92
C TRP A 3 1.32 -11.94 -2.09
N TYR A 4 1.78 -12.94 -2.83
CA TYR A 4 3.19 -13.20 -3.05
C TYR A 4 3.58 -12.74 -4.46
N ASN A 5 4.42 -11.70 -4.53
CA ASN A 5 5.27 -11.29 -5.67
C ASN A 5 4.84 -11.73 -7.08
N GLY A 6 3.58 -11.48 -7.48
CA GLY A 6 3.12 -11.86 -8.82
C GLY A 6 1.63 -11.74 -9.02
N ASP A 7 0.84 -12.19 -8.04
CA ASP A 7 -0.62 -12.09 -8.07
C ASP A 7 -1.08 -10.81 -7.36
N PHE A 8 -1.02 -9.71 -8.11
CA PHE A 8 -1.52 -8.42 -7.64
C PHE A 8 -2.95 -8.23 -8.14
N PRO A 9 -3.82 -7.63 -7.32
CA PRO A 9 -5.17 -7.31 -7.72
C PRO A 9 -5.11 -6.27 -8.86
N PRO A 10 -6.13 -6.23 -9.71
CA PRO A 10 -6.24 -5.23 -10.77
C PRO A 10 -5.91 -3.79 -10.30
N PRO A 11 -6.40 -3.29 -9.14
CA PRO A 11 -6.07 -1.95 -8.65
C PRO A 11 -4.59 -1.70 -8.31
N TYR A 12 -3.78 -2.74 -8.05
CA TYR A 12 -2.37 -2.58 -7.67
C TYR A 12 -1.44 -2.61 -8.88
N LYS A 13 -1.91 -3.21 -9.99
CA LYS A 13 -1.13 -3.34 -11.23
C LYS A 13 -0.75 -1.99 -11.84
N ASN A 14 -1.61 -0.98 -11.69
CA ASN A 14 -1.38 0.38 -12.17
C ASN A 14 -0.67 1.29 -11.15
N GLN A 15 -0.22 0.75 -10.01
CA GLN A 15 0.40 1.53 -8.94
C GLN A 15 1.91 1.37 -8.93
N PRO A 16 2.67 2.39 -8.46
CA PRO A 16 4.12 2.30 -8.39
C PRO A 16 4.56 1.16 -7.46
N VAL A 17 5.69 0.52 -7.79
CA VAL A 17 6.25 -0.64 -7.08
C VAL A 17 6.36 -0.42 -5.56
N LYS A 18 6.72 0.80 -5.15
CA LYS A 18 6.82 1.17 -3.73
C LYS A 18 5.47 1.17 -3.03
N LEU A 19 4.41 1.63 -3.71
CA LEU A 19 3.05 1.68 -3.19
C LEU A 19 2.46 0.27 -3.06
N ARG A 20 2.58 -0.56 -4.11
CA ARG A 20 2.04 -1.92 -4.08
C ARG A 20 2.69 -2.78 -2.99
N ASN A 21 4.00 -2.68 -2.78
CA ASN A 21 4.68 -3.45 -1.73
C ASN A 21 4.16 -3.08 -0.34
N LYS A 22 4.00 -1.77 -0.07
CA LYS A 22 3.45 -1.31 1.21
C LYS A 22 1.98 -1.66 1.37
N ALA A 23 1.20 -1.61 0.28
CA ALA A 23 -0.20 -1.97 0.29
C ALA A 23 -0.40 -3.47 0.58
N VAL A 24 0.41 -4.34 -0.04
CA VAL A 24 0.43 -5.80 0.20
C VAL A 24 0.77 -6.11 1.65
N GLU A 25 1.78 -5.44 2.23
CA GLU A 25 2.16 -5.64 3.64
C GLU A 25 0.97 -5.37 4.58
N ILE A 26 0.24 -4.28 4.35
CA ILE A 26 -0.93 -3.91 5.16
C ILE A 26 -2.12 -4.84 4.89
N ALA A 27 -2.34 -5.22 3.62
CA ALA A 27 -3.41 -6.12 3.25
C ALA A 27 -3.18 -7.52 3.85
N ASN A 28 -1.94 -8.04 3.83
CA ASN A 28 -1.60 -9.31 4.45
C ASN A 28 -1.89 -9.30 5.95
N ALA A 29 -1.51 -8.23 6.66
CA ALA A 29 -1.82 -8.10 8.09
C ALA A 29 -3.35 -8.11 8.34
N LEU A 30 -4.13 -7.40 7.53
CA LEU A 30 -5.59 -7.40 7.65
C LEU A 30 -6.20 -8.78 7.34
N LEU A 31 -5.66 -9.51 6.37
CA LEU A 31 -6.09 -10.87 6.05
C LEU A 31 -5.80 -11.84 7.19
N GLU A 32 -4.64 -11.68 7.86
CA GLU A 32 -4.30 -12.45 9.05
C GLU A 32 -5.25 -12.15 10.22
N GLU A 33 -5.74 -10.91 10.33
CA GLU A 33 -6.78 -10.52 11.28
C GLU A 33 -8.19 -11.04 10.91
N GLY A 34 -8.35 -11.67 9.74
CA GLY A 34 -9.64 -12.18 9.26
C GLY A 34 -10.50 -11.14 8.55
N ALA A 35 -9.92 -10.02 8.10
CA ALA A 35 -10.62 -9.05 7.27
C ALA A 35 -10.92 -9.63 5.87
N GLU A 36 -12.04 -9.19 5.29
CA GLU A 36 -12.42 -9.59 3.94
C GLU A 36 -11.39 -9.11 2.91
N GLU A 37 -11.13 -9.95 1.90
CA GLU A 37 -10.17 -9.65 0.84
C GLU A 37 -10.45 -8.28 0.21
N GLY A 38 -11.68 -7.99 -0.24
CA GLY A 38 -12.00 -6.68 -0.82
C GLY A 38 -11.65 -5.50 0.08
N ILE A 39 -11.89 -5.63 1.40
CA ILE A 39 -11.63 -4.61 2.41
C ILE A 39 -10.14 -4.45 2.67
N ALA A 40 -9.41 -5.56 2.83
CA ALA A 40 -7.97 -5.56 3.04
C ALA A 40 -7.23 -4.86 1.89
N ILE A 41 -7.69 -5.07 0.66
CA ILE A 41 -7.10 -4.52 -0.57
C ILE A 41 -7.31 -3.01 -0.66
N ALA A 42 -8.55 -2.58 -0.48
CA ALA A 42 -8.90 -1.15 -0.52
C ALA A 42 -8.18 -0.39 0.61
N THR A 43 -8.15 -0.97 1.81
CA THR A 43 -7.52 -0.39 2.99
C THR A 43 -6.01 -0.33 2.86
N GLY A 44 -5.38 -1.41 2.40
CA GLY A 44 -3.94 -1.49 2.14
C GLY A 44 -3.49 -0.42 1.17
N LEU A 45 -4.21 -0.24 0.05
CA LEU A 45 -3.88 0.77 -0.96
C LEU A 45 -4.07 2.19 -0.44
N LYS A 46 -5.15 2.45 0.31
CA LYS A 46 -5.43 3.76 0.91
C LYS A 46 -4.33 4.16 1.89
N ARG A 47 -4.00 3.28 2.85
CA ARG A 47 -2.95 3.55 3.86
C ARG A 47 -1.57 3.68 3.24
N ALA A 48 -1.24 2.84 2.24
CA ALA A 48 0.00 2.98 1.50
C ALA A 48 0.09 4.36 0.83
N ARG A 49 -0.99 4.81 0.17
CA ARG A 49 -1.02 6.12 -0.49
C ARG A 49 -0.80 7.26 0.49
N GLU A 50 -1.49 7.25 1.63
CA GLU A 50 -1.32 8.27 2.67
C GLU A 50 0.11 8.32 3.22
N PHE A 51 0.73 7.16 3.44
CA PHE A 51 2.12 7.06 3.88
C PHE A 51 3.08 7.77 2.91
N PHE A 52 2.98 7.46 1.61
CA PHE A 52 3.85 8.10 0.60
C PHE A 52 3.49 9.56 0.31
N MET A 53 2.22 9.95 0.45
CA MET A 53 1.81 11.35 0.33
C MET A 53 2.43 12.20 1.45
N ARG A 54 2.43 11.70 2.70
CA ARG A 54 3.06 12.37 3.84
C ARG A 54 4.59 12.45 3.68
N GLU A 55 5.22 11.39 3.18
CA GLU A 55 6.64 11.37 2.84
C GLU A 55 7.00 12.42 1.77
N LYS A 56 6.19 12.57 0.71
CA LYS A 56 6.42 13.58 -0.34
C LYS A 56 6.38 15.01 0.21
N SER A 57 5.46 15.30 1.12
CA SER A 57 5.35 16.61 1.77
C SER A 57 6.57 16.90 2.64
N ASN A 58 7.07 15.89 3.37
CA ASN A 58 8.24 16.04 4.23
C ASN A 58 9.55 16.21 3.43
N LYS A 59 9.65 15.58 2.25
CA LYS A 59 10.82 15.69 1.36
C LYS A 59 10.96 17.06 0.70
N LYS A 60 9.86 17.80 0.51
CA LYS A 60 9.89 19.19 0.03
C LYS A 60 10.40 20.17 1.09
N ALA A 61 10.22 19.87 2.38
CA ALA A 61 10.70 20.74 3.46
C ALA A 61 12.23 20.65 3.65
N LYS A 62 12.81 19.45 3.48
CA LYS A 62 14.25 19.21 3.69
C LYS A 62 15.17 19.69 2.57
N ASN A 63 14.65 20.08 1.40
CA ASN A 63 15.46 20.52 0.26
C ASN A 63 15.58 22.06 0.17
N LYS A 64 15.29 22.75 1.27
CA LYS A 64 15.28 24.23 1.34
C LYS A 64 16.21 24.79 2.43
N GLU A 65 17.09 23.96 2.99
CA GLU A 65 18.20 24.37 3.86
C GLU A 65 19.52 24.36 3.08
#